data_AF-A0A7U9MWU4-F1
#
_entry.id   AF-A0A7U9MWU4-F1
#
_cell.length_a   1.000
_cell.length_b   1.000
_cell.length_c   1.000
_cell.angle_alpha   90.00
_cell.angle_beta   90.00
_cell.angle_gamma   90.00
#
_symmetry.space_group_name_H-M   'P 1'
#
loop_
_entity.id
_entity.type
_entity.pdbx_description
1 polymer ?
#
loop_
_entity_poly.entity_id
_entity_poly.type
_entity_poly.pdbx_seq_one_letter_code
_entity_poly.pdbx_strand_id
1 'polypeptide(L)'
;MISKMSLLQYLSEETYQTICDRLDLDGSSRKIKGNFRQFPEAFVCRVHPYHIQYEQFGQVWFLSVDIDCEKNEKGCQDFEKTLYEEYVGIFGQEAMGHFPDYENIYCSYIEYRNQLQVTSADEVIRNMALLGCPPEQLDERRWSEYKKPHGTIEFCVSKAEDTMIKSVARCHGTALQKRIKDKSLHHMGAGVCVAKMVKEETEKEIMDWLCSRYKIVDVSSLL
;
A
#
# COMPACT_ATOMS: atom_id res chain seq x y z
N MET A 1 6.31 7.55 7.28
CA MET A 1 5.31 6.63 7.86
C MET A 1 4.40 6.09 6.76
N ILE A 2 3.97 4.82 6.87
CA ILE A 2 2.94 4.25 6.00
C ILE A 2 1.60 4.95 6.27
N SER A 3 0.95 5.43 5.21
CA SER A 3 -0.38 6.05 5.28
C SER A 3 -1.47 5.13 4.77
N LYS A 4 -1.25 4.46 3.63
CA LYS A 4 -2.23 3.58 2.99
C LYS A 4 -1.57 2.32 2.49
N MET A 5 -2.35 1.24 2.45
CA MET A 5 -1.92 -0.04 1.90
C MET A 5 -3.07 -0.75 1.21
N SER A 6 -2.78 -1.48 0.13
CA SER A 6 -3.70 -2.46 -0.42
C SER A 6 -3.08 -3.84 -0.32
N LEU A 7 -3.78 -4.73 0.36
CA LEU A 7 -3.42 -6.12 0.54
C LEU A 7 -4.19 -6.99 -0.45
N LEU A 8 -3.56 -8.10 -0.82
CA LEU A 8 -4.15 -9.17 -1.61
C LEU A 8 -3.96 -10.49 -0.87
N GLN A 9 -5.04 -11.25 -0.74
CA GLN A 9 -5.04 -12.60 -0.19
C GLN A 9 -5.68 -13.58 -1.18
N TYR A 10 -5.20 -14.82 -1.14
CA TYR A 10 -5.81 -15.95 -1.84
C TYR A 10 -6.65 -16.73 -0.85
N LEU A 11 -7.90 -16.98 -1.18
CA LEU A 11 -8.83 -17.68 -0.29
C LEU A 11 -9.15 -19.07 -0.84
N SER A 12 -9.55 -19.98 0.04
CA SER A 12 -10.36 -21.12 -0.36
C SER A 12 -11.75 -20.63 -0.79
N GLU A 13 -12.46 -21.46 -1.56
CA GLU A 13 -13.85 -21.18 -1.92
C GLU A 13 -14.73 -21.03 -0.68
N GLU A 14 -14.57 -21.91 0.31
CA GLU A 14 -15.32 -21.90 1.56
C GLU A 14 -15.14 -20.57 2.31
N THR A 15 -13.90 -20.19 2.61
CA THR A 15 -13.59 -18.92 3.31
C THR A 15 -14.11 -17.72 2.51
N TYR A 16 -14.00 -17.76 1.18
CA TYR A 16 -14.53 -16.71 0.31
C TYR A 16 -16.05 -16.56 0.43
N GLN A 17 -16.79 -17.67 0.37
CA GLN A 17 -18.26 -17.63 0.47
C GLN A 17 -18.71 -17.18 1.85
N THR A 18 -18.08 -17.67 2.94
CA THR A 18 -18.37 -17.21 4.31
C THR A 18 -18.20 -15.70 4.45
N ILE A 19 -17.13 -15.13 3.87
CA ILE A 19 -16.91 -13.67 3.87
C ILE A 19 -17.99 -12.96 3.05
N CYS A 20 -18.33 -13.46 1.86
CA CYS A 20 -19.35 -12.85 1.02
C CYS A 20 -20.72 -12.85 1.71
N ASP A 21 -21.14 -13.97 2.27
CA ASP A 21 -22.41 -14.11 2.99
C ASP A 21 -22.47 -13.17 4.19
N ARG A 22 -21.41 -13.11 5.00
CA ARG A 22 -21.35 -12.24 6.17
C ARG A 22 -21.42 -10.76 5.80
N LEU A 23 -20.79 -10.38 4.69
CA LEU A 23 -20.75 -9.01 4.21
C LEU A 23 -21.92 -8.67 3.27
N ASP A 24 -22.87 -9.58 3.05
CA ASP A 24 -23.97 -9.41 2.09
C ASP A 24 -23.44 -8.94 0.72
N LEU A 25 -22.48 -9.72 0.19
CA LEU A 25 -21.82 -9.51 -1.10
C LEU A 25 -22.16 -10.65 -2.06
N ASP A 26 -22.13 -10.36 -3.35
CA ASP A 26 -22.38 -11.36 -4.38
C ASP A 26 -21.18 -12.30 -4.54
N GLY A 27 -21.23 -13.46 -3.89
CA GLY A 27 -20.20 -14.50 -3.96
C GLY A 27 -20.05 -15.16 -5.35
N SER A 28 -20.94 -14.85 -6.30
CA SER A 28 -20.82 -15.30 -7.70
C SER A 28 -20.15 -14.27 -8.61
N SER A 29 -19.96 -13.03 -8.12
CA SER A 29 -19.49 -11.92 -8.93
C SER A 29 -18.05 -12.12 -9.42
N ARG A 30 -17.90 -12.23 -10.74
CA ARG A 30 -16.61 -12.10 -11.44
C ARG A 30 -16.13 -10.65 -11.57
N LYS A 31 -16.99 -9.69 -11.21
CA LYS A 31 -16.70 -8.27 -11.45
C LYS A 31 -15.76 -7.75 -10.36
N ILE A 32 -14.58 -7.32 -10.78
CA ILE A 32 -13.63 -6.50 -9.99
C ILE A 32 -14.24 -5.11 -9.64
N LYS A 33 -15.44 -4.78 -10.11
CA LYS A 33 -16.09 -3.48 -9.85
C LYS A 33 -17.45 -3.67 -9.23
N GLY A 34 -17.63 -3.13 -8.02
CA GLY A 34 -18.92 -2.94 -7.36
C GLY A 34 -19.28 -3.97 -6.30
N ASN A 35 -18.50 -5.03 -6.10
CA ASN A 35 -18.76 -6.06 -5.09
C ASN A 35 -17.88 -5.89 -3.84
N PHE A 36 -17.96 -4.73 -3.18
CA PHE A 36 -17.12 -4.42 -2.01
C PHE A 36 -17.94 -3.82 -0.87
N ARG A 37 -17.40 -3.93 0.35
CA ARG A 37 -17.86 -3.16 1.51
C ARG A 37 -16.82 -2.12 1.89
N GLN A 38 -17.30 -0.95 2.32
CA GLN A 38 -16.47 0.17 2.76
C GLN A 38 -16.74 0.47 4.23
N PHE A 39 -15.67 0.82 4.93
CA PHE A 39 -15.66 1.23 6.33
C PHE A 39 -14.79 2.50 6.46
N PRO A 40 -15.26 3.67 6.00
CA PRO A 40 -14.41 4.84 5.77
C PRO A 40 -13.63 5.37 6.99
N GLU A 41 -14.11 5.05 8.19
CA GLU A 41 -13.51 5.48 9.46
C GLU A 41 -12.72 4.37 10.17
N ALA A 42 -12.60 3.19 9.56
CA ALA A 42 -11.88 2.06 10.13
C ALA A 42 -10.48 1.90 9.53
N PHE A 43 -9.60 1.22 10.27
CA PHE A 43 -8.27 0.83 9.81
C PHE A 43 -8.34 -0.02 8.51
N VAL A 44 -9.19 -1.04 8.50
CA VAL A 44 -9.58 -1.76 7.29
C VAL A 44 -10.73 -1.01 6.62
N CYS A 45 -10.42 -0.17 5.64
CA CYS A 45 -11.37 0.78 5.09
C CYS A 45 -12.15 0.27 3.88
N ARG A 46 -11.68 -0.80 3.23
CA ARG A 46 -12.43 -1.50 2.18
C ARG A 46 -12.09 -2.98 2.13
N VAL A 47 -13.12 -3.81 1.94
CA VAL A 47 -13.00 -5.24 1.67
C VAL A 47 -13.66 -5.55 0.35
N HIS A 48 -12.94 -6.23 -0.54
CA HIS A 48 -13.37 -6.51 -1.89
C HIS A 48 -13.02 -7.95 -2.29
N PRO A 49 -13.93 -8.90 -2.07
CA PRO A 49 -13.82 -10.25 -2.59
C PRO A 49 -14.16 -10.31 -4.08
N TYR A 50 -13.32 -10.99 -4.86
CA TYR A 50 -13.59 -11.29 -6.27
C TYR A 50 -12.94 -12.61 -6.66
N HIS A 51 -13.35 -13.19 -7.78
CA HIS A 51 -12.69 -14.38 -8.34
C HIS A 51 -12.39 -14.22 -9.82
N ILE A 52 -11.39 -14.95 -10.29
CA ILE A 52 -11.00 -15.00 -11.69
C ILE A 52 -11.02 -16.46 -12.13
N GLN A 53 -11.73 -16.73 -13.23
CA GLN A 53 -11.67 -18.02 -13.90
C GLN A 53 -10.47 -18.04 -14.85
N TYR A 54 -9.45 -18.80 -14.50
CA TYR A 54 -8.31 -19.07 -15.39
C TYR A 54 -8.57 -20.34 -16.20
N GLU A 55 -8.14 -20.34 -17.46
CA GLU A 55 -8.30 -21.50 -18.36
C GLU A 55 -7.59 -22.75 -17.82
N GLN A 56 -6.40 -22.58 -17.24
CA GLN A 56 -5.53 -23.68 -16.81
C GLN A 56 -5.68 -24.05 -15.33
N PHE A 57 -6.04 -23.09 -14.48
CA PHE A 57 -6.03 -23.25 -13.02
C PHE A 57 -7.44 -23.30 -12.42
N GLY A 58 -8.47 -23.18 -13.24
CA GLY A 58 -9.84 -23.07 -12.75
C GLY A 58 -10.09 -21.73 -12.06
N GLN A 59 -11.01 -21.74 -11.12
CA GLN A 59 -11.40 -20.54 -10.38
C GLN A 59 -10.44 -20.25 -9.23
N VAL A 60 -9.94 -19.03 -9.16
CA VAL A 60 -9.09 -18.55 -8.06
C VAL A 60 -9.82 -17.43 -7.34
N TRP A 61 -9.88 -17.54 -6.01
CA TRP A 61 -10.61 -16.64 -5.13
C TRP A 61 -9.66 -15.66 -4.47
N PHE A 62 -9.97 -14.38 -4.60
CA PHE A 62 -9.16 -13.28 -4.11
C PHE A 62 -9.93 -12.46 -3.08
N LEU A 63 -9.20 -11.93 -2.13
CA LEU A 63 -9.63 -10.84 -1.28
C LEU A 63 -8.66 -9.67 -1.49
N SER A 64 -9.19 -8.51 -1.83
CA SER A 64 -8.43 -7.26 -1.76
C SER A 64 -8.92 -6.45 -0.58
N VAL A 65 -7.99 -5.99 0.24
CA VAL A 65 -8.28 -5.19 1.43
C VAL A 65 -7.50 -3.88 1.34
N ASP A 66 -8.18 -2.77 1.48
CA ASP A 66 -7.54 -1.47 1.61
C ASP A 66 -7.47 -1.07 3.09
N ILE A 67 -6.31 -0.52 3.45
CA ILE A 67 -5.97 -0.10 4.80
C ILE A 67 -5.62 1.38 4.80
N ASP A 68 -6.12 2.07 5.83
CA ASP A 68 -5.78 3.44 6.15
C ASP A 68 -5.09 3.48 7.52
N CYS A 69 -3.74 3.50 7.55
CA CYS A 69 -2.98 3.57 8.80
C CYS A 69 -3.18 4.92 9.52
N GLU A 70 -3.71 5.96 8.87
CA GLU A 70 -4.05 7.23 9.55
C GLU A 70 -5.25 7.08 10.50
N LYS A 71 -6.05 6.02 10.34
CA LYS A 71 -7.19 5.68 11.22
C LYS A 71 -6.79 4.84 12.43
N ASN A 72 -5.53 4.43 12.55
CA ASN A 72 -5.03 3.69 13.70
C ASN A 72 -4.13 4.57 14.57
N GLU A 73 -4.48 4.76 15.84
CA GLU A 73 -3.70 5.58 16.78
C GLU A 73 -2.27 5.06 17.00
N LYS A 74 -2.06 3.74 16.84
CA LYS A 74 -0.73 3.10 16.93
C LYS A 74 0.02 3.09 15.59
N GLY A 75 -0.52 3.73 14.55
CA GLY A 75 0.02 3.69 13.21
C GLY A 75 0.06 2.27 12.66
N CYS A 76 1.24 1.81 12.23
CA CYS A 76 1.43 0.43 11.80
C CYS A 76 2.32 -0.38 12.79
N GLN A 77 2.41 0.04 14.06
CA GLN A 77 2.98 -0.80 15.13
C GLN A 77 2.04 -1.97 15.43
N ASP A 78 2.59 -3.16 15.67
CA ASP A 78 1.82 -4.41 15.85
C ASP A 78 0.80 -4.66 14.71
N PHE A 79 1.21 -4.34 13.47
CA PHE A 79 0.33 -4.37 12.30
C PHE A 79 -0.40 -5.70 12.12
N GLU A 80 0.30 -6.83 12.24
CA GLU A 80 -0.26 -8.17 12.10
C GLU A 80 -1.41 -8.39 13.10
N LYS A 81 -1.14 -8.13 14.39
CA LYS A 81 -2.15 -8.30 15.44
C LYS A 81 -3.37 -7.42 15.17
N THR A 82 -3.15 -6.14 14.89
CA THR A 82 -4.22 -5.19 14.62
C THR A 82 -5.06 -5.62 13.40
N LEU A 83 -4.40 -6.07 12.34
CA LEU A 83 -5.06 -6.54 11.12
C LEU A 83 -5.96 -7.75 11.41
N TYR A 84 -5.47 -8.75 12.15
CA TYR A 84 -6.24 -9.95 12.44
C TYR A 84 -7.37 -9.67 13.44
N GLU A 85 -7.20 -8.75 14.39
CA GLU A 85 -8.28 -8.31 15.29
C GLU A 85 -9.42 -7.65 14.50
N GLU A 86 -9.10 -6.77 13.55
CA GLU A 86 -10.07 -6.15 12.64
C GLU A 86 -10.73 -7.20 11.73
N TYR A 87 -9.95 -8.14 11.17
CA TYR A 87 -10.49 -9.22 10.36
C TYR A 87 -11.44 -10.13 11.14
N VAL A 88 -11.17 -10.43 12.41
CA VAL A 88 -12.11 -11.16 13.25
C VAL A 88 -13.41 -10.38 13.45
N GLY A 89 -13.33 -9.05 13.64
CA GLY A 89 -14.51 -8.20 13.74
C GLY A 89 -15.35 -8.22 12.45
N ILE A 90 -14.69 -8.06 11.31
CA ILE A 90 -15.34 -7.91 10.00
C ILE A 90 -15.81 -9.27 9.45
N PHE A 91 -14.96 -10.30 9.48
CA PHE A 91 -15.19 -11.62 8.86
C PHE A 91 -15.71 -12.68 9.84
N GLY A 92 -15.56 -12.48 11.15
CA GLY A 92 -15.99 -13.42 12.16
C GLY A 92 -15.05 -14.60 12.36
N GLN A 93 -15.22 -15.30 13.49
CA GLN A 93 -14.35 -16.43 13.88
C GLN A 93 -14.38 -17.59 12.89
N GLU A 94 -15.52 -17.85 12.27
CA GLU A 94 -15.69 -18.95 11.30
C GLU A 94 -14.78 -18.77 10.08
N ALA A 95 -14.87 -17.62 9.40
CA ALA A 95 -13.99 -17.32 8.27
C ALA A 95 -12.51 -17.28 8.70
N MET A 96 -12.22 -16.75 9.89
CA MET A 96 -10.86 -16.63 10.39
C MET A 96 -10.20 -17.98 10.75
N GLY A 97 -10.98 -19.03 11.04
CA GLY A 97 -10.45 -20.36 11.32
C GLY A 97 -9.72 -21.02 10.14
N HIS A 98 -10.01 -20.56 8.91
CA HIS A 98 -9.40 -21.05 7.66
C HIS A 98 -8.80 -19.91 6.82
N PHE A 99 -8.53 -18.77 7.44
CA PHE A 99 -7.95 -17.62 6.75
C PHE A 99 -6.45 -17.82 6.54
N PRO A 100 -5.85 -17.29 5.45
CA PRO A 100 -4.41 -17.41 5.23
C PRO A 100 -3.59 -16.86 6.38
N ASP A 101 -2.44 -17.47 6.65
CA ASP A 101 -1.45 -16.93 7.57
C ASP A 101 -0.86 -15.61 7.06
N TYR A 102 -0.35 -14.79 7.99
CA TYR A 102 0.11 -13.43 7.70
C TYR A 102 1.22 -13.38 6.64
N GLU A 103 2.10 -14.39 6.62
CA GLU A 103 3.16 -14.54 5.63
C GLU A 103 2.65 -14.74 4.19
N ASN A 104 1.40 -15.20 4.03
CA ASN A 104 0.72 -15.42 2.76
C ASN A 104 -0.16 -14.23 2.34
N ILE A 105 -0.03 -13.09 3.03
CA ILE A 105 -0.68 -11.84 2.65
C ILE A 105 0.31 -10.97 1.88
N TYR A 106 -0.11 -10.47 0.72
CA TYR A 106 0.76 -9.70 -0.17
C TYR A 106 0.33 -8.25 -0.27
N CYS A 107 1.30 -7.34 -0.19
CA CYS A 107 1.11 -5.92 -0.42
C CYS A 107 1.18 -5.64 -1.93
N SER A 108 0.03 -5.25 -2.49
CA SER A 108 -0.14 -4.87 -3.90
C SER A 108 0.00 -3.36 -4.13
N TYR A 109 -0.11 -2.58 -3.06
CA TYR A 109 0.11 -1.13 -3.04
C TYR A 109 0.49 -0.67 -1.64
N ILE A 110 1.39 0.31 -1.54
CA ILE A 110 1.68 1.02 -0.30
C ILE A 110 1.99 2.49 -0.56
N GLU A 111 1.56 3.36 0.34
CA GLU A 111 1.83 4.80 0.32
C GLU A 111 2.60 5.21 1.57
N TYR A 112 3.81 5.74 1.38
CA TYR A 112 4.60 6.34 2.45
C TYR A 112 4.46 7.85 2.42
N ARG A 113 4.15 8.45 3.57
CA ARG A 113 4.10 9.89 3.78
C ARG A 113 5.17 10.30 4.77
N ASN A 114 5.98 11.28 4.40
CA ASN A 114 7.08 11.77 5.22
C ASN A 114 7.17 13.28 5.20
N GLN A 115 7.61 13.86 6.31
CA GLN A 115 8.13 15.21 6.38
C GLN A 115 9.65 15.12 6.48
N LEU A 116 10.35 15.75 5.55
CA LEU A 116 11.81 15.71 5.48
C LEU A 116 12.36 17.09 5.78
N GLN A 117 13.33 17.14 6.69
CA GLN A 117 14.06 18.37 7.00
C GLN A 117 15.15 18.56 5.95
N VAL A 118 15.18 19.73 5.31
CA VAL A 118 16.13 20.05 4.23
C VAL A 118 16.73 21.44 4.44
N THR A 119 17.85 21.73 3.78
CA THR A 119 18.48 23.06 3.86
C THR A 119 17.64 24.15 3.20
N SER A 120 16.98 23.84 2.08
CA SER A 120 16.05 24.74 1.41
C SER A 120 15.00 23.96 0.62
N ALA A 121 13.73 24.09 1.01
CA ALA A 121 12.62 23.47 0.30
C ALA A 121 12.48 24.00 -1.14
N ASP A 122 12.68 25.31 -1.34
CA ASP A 122 12.62 25.92 -2.68
C ASP A 122 13.71 25.38 -3.61
N GLU A 123 14.90 25.11 -3.07
CA GLU A 123 15.97 24.47 -3.83
C GLU A 123 15.61 23.04 -4.22
N VAL A 124 15.04 22.24 -3.31
CA VAL A 124 14.59 20.88 -3.61
C VAL A 124 13.54 20.88 -4.73
N ILE A 125 12.50 21.72 -4.62
CA ILE A 125 11.43 21.81 -5.62
C ILE A 125 11.99 22.21 -6.99
N ARG A 126 12.87 23.22 -7.02
CA ARG A 126 13.56 23.65 -8.26
C ARG A 126 14.43 22.54 -8.85
N ASN A 127 15.21 21.84 -8.02
CA ASN A 127 16.07 20.75 -8.48
C ASN A 127 15.25 19.59 -9.06
N MET A 128 14.14 19.22 -8.42
CA MET A 128 13.24 18.19 -8.96
C MET A 128 12.60 18.63 -10.28
N ALA A 129 12.18 19.89 -10.40
CA ALA A 129 11.69 20.44 -11.68
C ALA A 129 12.76 20.36 -12.78
N LEU A 130 14.01 20.72 -12.48
CA LEU A 130 15.15 20.61 -13.40
C LEU A 130 15.47 19.16 -13.80
N LEU A 131 15.15 18.19 -12.93
CA LEU A 131 15.25 16.75 -13.23
C LEU A 131 14.04 16.22 -14.03
N GLY A 132 13.13 17.09 -14.47
CA GLY A 132 11.99 16.74 -15.31
C GLY A 132 10.76 16.25 -14.55
N CYS A 133 10.66 16.51 -13.24
CA CYS A 133 9.41 16.31 -12.53
C CYS A 133 8.35 17.30 -13.03
N PRO A 134 7.17 16.83 -13.46
CA PRO A 134 6.10 17.69 -13.89
C PRO A 134 5.43 18.34 -12.66
N PRO A 135 4.70 19.45 -12.85
CA PRO A 135 4.16 20.24 -11.75
C PRO A 135 3.22 19.47 -10.80
N GLU A 136 2.53 18.45 -11.30
CA GLU A 136 1.64 17.59 -10.51
C GLU A 136 2.39 16.81 -9.41
N GLN A 137 3.69 16.57 -9.59
CA GLN A 137 4.54 15.97 -8.55
C GLN A 137 4.98 16.98 -7.50
N LEU A 138 4.87 18.28 -7.76
CA LEU A 138 5.50 19.35 -6.96
C LEU A 138 4.48 20.24 -6.22
N ASP A 139 3.17 20.03 -6.43
CA ASP A 139 2.07 20.73 -5.75
C ASP A 139 1.11 19.72 -5.11
N GLU A 140 0.99 19.78 -3.78
CA GLU A 140 0.15 18.88 -2.97
C GLU A 140 -1.30 18.85 -3.45
N ARG A 141 -1.82 19.99 -3.94
CA ARG A 141 -3.19 20.10 -4.46
C ARG A 141 -3.44 19.25 -5.71
N ARG A 142 -2.36 18.88 -6.41
CA ARG A 142 -2.39 18.20 -7.71
C ARG A 142 -1.86 16.77 -7.65
N TRP A 143 -1.43 16.30 -6.48
CA TRP A 143 -0.87 14.95 -6.32
C TRP A 143 -1.83 13.83 -6.73
N SER A 144 -3.15 14.06 -6.71
CA SER A 144 -4.17 13.11 -7.18
C SER A 144 -4.30 13.05 -8.70
N GLU A 145 -3.84 14.09 -9.40
CA GLU A 145 -3.80 14.16 -10.87
C GLU A 145 -2.59 13.39 -11.42
N TYR A 146 -1.52 13.27 -10.63
CA TYR A 146 -0.32 12.57 -11.02
C TYR A 146 -0.54 11.04 -11.01
N LYS A 147 -0.38 10.41 -12.18
CA LYS A 147 -0.44 8.95 -12.34
C LYS A 147 0.74 8.47 -13.19
N LYS A 148 1.48 7.49 -12.69
CA LYS A 148 2.54 6.80 -13.43
C LYS A 148 2.11 5.37 -13.81
N PRO A 149 2.82 4.77 -14.78
CA PRO A 149 2.69 3.34 -15.05
C PRO A 149 2.98 2.51 -13.78
N HIS A 150 2.23 1.41 -13.61
CA HIS A 150 2.33 0.50 -12.46
C HIS A 150 3.75 -0.01 -12.13
N GLY A 151 4.69 0.07 -13.07
CA GLY A 151 6.07 -0.42 -12.94
C GLY A 151 7.09 0.58 -12.38
N THR A 152 6.66 1.75 -11.89
CA THR A 152 7.53 2.77 -11.28
C THR A 152 6.93 3.31 -9.99
N ILE A 153 7.78 3.61 -9.00
CA ILE A 153 7.36 4.30 -7.78
C ILE A 153 7.08 5.77 -8.13
N GLU A 154 5.91 6.27 -7.74
CA GLU A 154 5.58 7.70 -7.80
C GLU A 154 6.16 8.39 -6.57
N PHE A 155 6.71 9.58 -6.76
CA PHE A 155 7.24 10.36 -5.66
C PHE A 155 6.84 11.82 -5.83
N CYS A 156 5.94 12.28 -4.99
CA CYS A 156 5.47 13.65 -5.00
C CYS A 156 6.03 14.38 -3.79
N VAL A 157 6.36 15.66 -3.96
CA VAL A 157 6.89 16.52 -2.93
C VAL A 157 6.15 17.86 -2.94
N SER A 158 6.10 18.52 -1.80
CA SER A 158 5.59 19.89 -1.69
C SER A 158 6.36 20.62 -0.59
N LYS A 159 6.49 21.93 -0.76
CA LYS A 159 7.03 22.79 0.29
C LYS A 159 6.01 22.89 1.43
N ALA A 160 6.44 22.57 2.66
CA ALA A 160 5.66 22.83 3.86
C ALA A 160 6.12 24.12 4.53
N GLU A 161 7.44 24.27 4.67
CA GLU A 161 8.13 25.44 5.23
C GLU A 161 9.44 25.70 4.46
N ASP A 162 10.20 26.73 4.81
CA ASP A 162 11.45 27.06 4.10
C ASP A 162 12.50 25.94 4.18
N THR A 163 12.49 25.16 5.25
CA THR A 163 13.44 24.06 5.49
C THR A 163 12.75 22.70 5.64
N MET A 164 11.47 22.61 5.26
CA MET A 164 10.71 21.37 5.39
C MET A 164 9.90 21.09 4.13
N ILE A 165 9.98 19.85 3.65
CA ILE A 165 9.13 19.35 2.58
C ILE A 165 8.23 18.23 3.08
N LYS A 166 7.02 18.15 2.54
CA LYS A 166 6.22 16.94 2.60
C LYS A 166 6.52 16.08 1.39
N SER A 167 6.42 14.78 1.55
CA SER A 167 6.58 13.81 0.48
C SER A 167 5.58 12.68 0.56
N VAL A 168 5.21 12.16 -0.61
CA VAL A 168 4.37 10.97 -0.78
C VAL A 168 5.03 10.05 -1.78
N ALA A 169 5.39 8.85 -1.35
CA ALA A 169 5.85 7.78 -2.21
C ALA A 169 4.73 6.76 -2.41
N ARG A 170 4.25 6.57 -3.64
CA ARG A 170 3.24 5.56 -3.97
C ARG A 170 3.88 4.42 -4.72
N CYS A 171 3.77 3.23 -4.14
CA CYS A 171 4.50 2.06 -4.56
C CYS A 171 3.53 0.93 -4.92
N HIS A 172 3.32 0.71 -6.22
CA HIS A 172 2.56 -0.46 -6.71
C HIS A 172 3.38 -1.75 -6.58
N GLY A 173 2.69 -2.89 -6.46
CA GLY A 173 3.29 -4.22 -6.27
C GLY A 173 4.38 -4.56 -7.29
N THR A 174 4.18 -4.24 -8.57
CA THR A 174 5.21 -4.50 -9.60
C THR A 174 6.44 -3.59 -9.47
N ALA A 175 6.26 -2.36 -8.98
CA ALA A 175 7.38 -1.45 -8.69
C ALA A 175 8.13 -1.91 -7.43
N LEU A 176 7.41 -2.38 -6.40
CA LEU A 176 7.99 -2.98 -5.20
C LEU A 176 8.83 -4.22 -5.53
N GLN A 177 8.32 -5.14 -6.37
CA GLN A 177 9.06 -6.33 -6.79
C GLN A 177 10.35 -6.00 -7.56
N LYS A 178 10.37 -4.91 -8.34
CA LYS A 178 11.61 -4.45 -8.98
C LYS A 178 12.63 -3.93 -7.97
N ARG A 179 12.16 -3.34 -6.86
CA ARG A 179 13.00 -2.77 -5.82
C ARG A 179 13.54 -3.84 -4.88
N ILE A 180 12.64 -4.63 -4.28
CA ILE A 180 12.97 -5.71 -3.35
C ILE A 180 13.56 -6.87 -4.16
N LYS A 181 14.88 -7.09 -4.03
CA LYS A 181 15.59 -8.10 -4.85
C LYS A 181 15.36 -9.54 -4.41
N ASP A 182 14.99 -9.73 -3.15
CA ASP A 182 14.70 -11.05 -2.61
C ASP A 182 13.40 -11.59 -3.20
N LYS A 183 13.54 -12.57 -4.10
CA LYS A 183 12.42 -13.21 -4.80
C LYS A 183 11.60 -14.12 -3.90
N SER A 184 12.12 -14.57 -2.75
CA SER A 184 11.36 -15.39 -1.81
C SER A 184 10.20 -14.63 -1.18
N LEU A 185 10.30 -13.30 -1.15
CA LEU A 185 9.27 -12.40 -0.65
C LEU A 185 8.23 -12.00 -1.71
N HIS A 186 8.41 -12.46 -2.95
CA HIS A 186 7.53 -12.11 -4.07
C HIS A 186 6.45 -13.17 -4.22
N HIS A 187 5.24 -12.71 -4.51
CA HIS A 187 4.21 -13.59 -5.06
C HIS A 187 4.03 -13.34 -6.55
N MET A 188 3.82 -14.42 -7.30
CA MET A 188 3.59 -14.38 -8.75
C MET A 188 2.48 -13.36 -9.08
N GLY A 189 2.87 -12.24 -9.71
CA GLY A 189 1.97 -11.19 -10.19
C GLY A 189 1.31 -10.25 -9.16
N ALA A 190 1.41 -10.53 -7.86
CA ALA A 190 0.58 -9.86 -6.84
C ALA A 190 1.30 -8.72 -6.07
N GLY A 191 2.58 -8.89 -5.75
CA GLY A 191 3.32 -7.93 -4.93
C GLY A 191 4.39 -8.56 -4.05
N VAL A 192 4.67 -7.93 -2.91
CA VAL A 192 5.67 -8.36 -1.92
C VAL A 192 4.96 -8.70 -0.61
N CYS A 193 5.41 -9.73 0.11
CA CYS A 193 4.87 -10.12 1.42
C CYS A 193 4.72 -8.91 2.35
N VAL A 194 3.55 -8.77 2.97
CA VAL A 194 3.22 -7.63 3.85
C VAL A 194 4.18 -7.53 5.03
N ALA A 195 4.67 -8.66 5.56
CA ALA A 195 5.63 -8.71 6.66
C ALA A 195 6.95 -7.99 6.33
N LYS A 196 7.36 -7.94 5.05
CA LYS A 196 8.50 -7.11 4.62
C LYS A 196 8.11 -5.64 4.52
N MET A 197 6.91 -5.34 4.04
CA MET A 197 6.49 -3.98 3.69
C MET A 197 6.20 -3.10 4.91
N VAL A 198 5.75 -3.69 6.01
CA VAL A 198 5.44 -2.96 7.26
C VAL A 198 6.68 -2.61 8.10
N LYS A 199 7.85 -3.13 7.72
CA LYS A 199 9.11 -2.88 8.43
C LYS A 199 9.64 -1.47 8.17
N GLU A 200 10.06 -0.79 9.23
CA GLU A 200 10.67 0.55 9.16
C GLU A 200 11.90 0.56 8.25
N GLU A 201 12.69 -0.51 8.23
CA GLU A 201 13.87 -0.62 7.37
C GLU A 201 13.49 -0.61 5.88
N THR A 202 12.33 -1.16 5.52
CA THR A 202 11.84 -1.16 4.14
C THR A 202 11.39 0.23 3.72
N GLU A 203 10.70 0.95 4.61
CA GLU A 203 10.40 2.36 4.37
C GLU A 203 11.68 3.17 4.14
N LYS A 204 12.64 3.05 5.07
CA LYS A 204 13.94 3.74 4.99
C LYS A 204 14.66 3.43 3.68
N GLU A 205 14.75 2.15 3.30
CA GLU A 205 15.40 1.73 2.06
C GLU A 205 14.77 2.38 0.80
N ILE A 206 13.44 2.50 0.78
CA ILE A 206 12.72 3.13 -0.33
C ILE A 206 12.94 4.65 -0.32
N MET A 207 12.82 5.28 0.85
CA MET A 207 12.99 6.73 0.99
C MET A 207 14.42 7.18 0.69
N ASP A 208 15.43 6.49 1.19
CA ASP A 208 16.85 6.79 0.90
C ASP A 208 17.13 6.72 -0.61
N TRP A 209 16.57 5.71 -1.29
CA TRP A 209 16.68 5.60 -2.74
C TRP A 209 16.01 6.75 -3.48
N LEU A 210 14.80 7.16 -3.07
CA LEU A 210 14.09 8.29 -3.66
C LEU A 210 14.83 9.61 -3.43
N CYS A 211 15.28 9.87 -2.21
CA CYS A 211 16.07 11.04 -1.86
C CYS A 211 17.35 11.10 -2.69
N SER A 212 18.08 9.99 -2.80
CA SER A 212 19.28 9.89 -3.65
C SER A 212 18.95 10.16 -5.13
N ARG A 213 17.89 9.56 -5.66
CA ARG A 213 17.45 9.73 -7.06
C ARG A 213 17.14 11.19 -7.39
N TYR A 214 16.54 11.92 -6.44
CA TYR A 214 16.11 13.32 -6.61
C TYR A 214 17.07 14.34 -6.00
N LYS A 215 18.24 13.90 -5.52
CA LYS A 215 19.27 14.74 -4.88
C LYS A 215 18.72 15.52 -3.69
N ILE A 216 17.84 14.91 -2.91
CA ILE A 216 17.31 15.47 -1.67
C ILE A 216 18.24 15.04 -0.55
N VAL A 217 18.73 16.01 0.23
CA VAL A 217 19.54 15.77 1.42
C VAL A 217 18.67 16.00 2.64
N ASP A 218 18.30 14.93 3.32
CA ASP A 218 17.60 14.99 4.61
C ASP A 218 18.61 15.26 5.72
N VAL A 219 18.58 16.47 6.29
CA VAL A 219 19.56 16.87 7.31
C VAL A 219 19.30 16.22 8.66
N SER A 220 18.11 15.64 8.89
CA SER A 220 17.82 14.88 10.12
C SER A 220 18.63 13.58 10.20
N SER A 221 19.09 13.05 9.06
CA SER A 221 19.92 11.85 8.98
C SER A 221 21.41 12.09 9.28
N LEU A 222 21.82 13.36 9.43
CA LEU A 222 23.20 13.78 9.70
C LEU A 222 23.47 14.11 11.17
N LEU A 223 22.43 14.07 12.01
CA LEU A 223 22.47 14.33 13.46
C LEU A 223 22.31 13.04 14.25
#